data_AF-A0A952G8X5-F1
#
_entry.id   AF-A0A952G8X5-F1
#
_cell.length_a   1.000
_cell.length_b   1.000
_cell.length_c   1.000
_cell.angle_alpha   90.00
_cell.angle_beta   90.00
_cell.angle_gamma   90.00
#
_symmetry.space_group_name_H-M   'P 1'
#
loop_
_entity.id
_entity.type
_entity.pdbx_description
1 polymer ?
#
loop_
_entity_poly.entity_id
_entity_poly.type
_entity_poly.pdbx_seq_one_letter_code
_entity_poly.pdbx_strand_id
1 'polypeptide(L)'
;MPDVAGDVKTWVRVDNADKYGRGGILPMAVFMTQYSPGLRTSPVKRGNWVVQKVLGMKVPPPPPVVPELPSDESKTDLPIRLMLEEHHKNPFCAGCHQRFDSFGLVFEGYGPVGNARTTDMAGRPVDASATFPGGVDATGVPGLQSYIREHRQDRYVENLCRKLLSYALNRTLQLSDESLVDQMKTALATDGYRFRALVEAIVVSPQFLNRRAPENPEIKHAALQPADIDQI
;
A
#
# COMPACT_ATOMS: atom_id res chain seq x y z
N MET A 1 24.69 8.89 1.59
CA MET A 1 24.80 7.51 2.11
C MET A 1 26.29 7.25 2.30
N PRO A 2 26.73 6.63 3.40
CA PRO A 2 28.14 6.31 3.60
C PRO A 2 28.60 5.34 2.52
N ASP A 3 29.90 5.34 2.25
CA ASP A 3 30.50 4.31 1.40
C ASP A 3 30.19 2.93 1.97
N VAL A 4 29.62 2.06 1.14
CA VAL A 4 29.24 0.72 1.54
C VAL A 4 30.45 -0.18 1.32
N ALA A 5 30.96 -0.78 2.39
CA ALA A 5 32.11 -1.69 2.34
C ALA A 5 31.83 -3.04 1.65
N GLY A 6 30.61 -3.24 1.15
CA GLY A 6 30.19 -4.43 0.42
C GLY A 6 30.48 -4.34 -1.07
N ASP A 7 30.49 -5.48 -1.74
CA ASP A 7 30.65 -5.60 -3.19
C ASP A 7 29.52 -6.44 -3.80
N VAL A 8 29.64 -6.81 -5.08
CA VAL A 8 28.63 -7.62 -5.79
C VAL A 8 28.43 -9.02 -5.21
N LYS A 9 29.30 -9.49 -4.30
CA LYS A 9 29.23 -10.81 -3.64
C LYS A 9 28.97 -10.70 -2.14
N THR A 10 29.19 -9.53 -1.55
CA THR A 10 29.22 -9.34 -0.10
C THR A 10 28.17 -8.33 0.33
N TRP A 11 27.06 -8.83 0.87
CA TRP A 11 26.00 -8.00 1.43
C TRP A 11 26.42 -7.45 2.78
N VAL A 12 26.38 -6.12 2.92
CA VAL A 12 26.65 -5.43 4.18
C VAL A 12 25.36 -4.80 4.71
N ARG A 13 25.12 -4.97 6.00
CA ARG A 13 24.01 -4.32 6.68
C ARG A 13 24.30 -2.83 6.84
N VAL A 14 23.35 -2.00 6.43
CA VAL A 14 23.37 -0.54 6.67
C VAL A 14 22.29 -0.20 7.69
N ASP A 15 22.71 0.20 8.88
CA ASP A 15 21.79 0.63 9.93
C ASP A 15 21.23 2.03 9.67
N ASN A 16 19.99 2.27 10.13
CA ASN A 16 19.29 3.55 10.01
C ASN A 16 19.26 4.10 8.58
N ALA A 17 18.91 3.23 7.62
CA ALA A 17 18.84 3.56 6.19
C ALA A 17 17.90 4.75 5.88
N ASP A 18 16.94 5.03 6.77
CA ASP A 18 16.00 6.15 6.71
C ASP A 18 16.70 7.50 6.68
N LYS A 19 17.84 7.65 7.38
CA LYS A 19 18.69 8.86 7.33
C LYS A 19 19.21 9.18 5.93
N TYR A 20 19.18 8.22 5.03
CA TYR A 20 19.60 8.36 3.63
C TYR A 20 18.41 8.33 2.66
N GLY A 21 17.18 8.45 3.17
CA GLY A 21 15.96 8.33 2.37
C GLY A 21 15.79 6.91 1.82
N ARG A 22 16.16 5.88 2.59
CA ARG A 22 16.04 4.47 2.21
C ARG A 22 15.38 3.67 3.33
N GLY A 23 15.03 2.41 3.05
CA GLY A 23 14.41 1.52 4.03
C GLY A 23 12.89 1.42 3.90
N GLY A 24 12.36 0.24 4.22
CA GLY A 24 10.96 -0.10 3.92
C GLY A 24 10.68 -0.17 2.42
N ILE A 25 9.40 -0.30 2.05
CA ILE A 25 8.96 -0.51 0.66
C ILE A 25 8.85 0.82 -0.12
N LEU A 26 8.36 1.87 0.55
CA LEU A 26 7.98 3.13 -0.09
C LEU A 26 9.13 3.84 -0.82
N PRO A 27 10.37 3.92 -0.30
CA PRO A 27 11.48 4.55 -1.02
C PRO A 27 12.29 3.56 -1.90
N MET A 28 11.82 2.33 -2.12
CA MET A 28 12.54 1.36 -2.96
C MET A 28 12.52 1.77 -4.43
N ALA A 29 13.65 1.61 -5.13
CA ALA A 29 13.76 1.88 -6.55
C ALA A 29 12.75 1.08 -7.40
N VAL A 30 12.46 -0.18 -7.03
CA VAL A 30 11.46 -1.01 -7.72
C VAL A 30 10.06 -0.39 -7.63
N PHE A 31 9.67 0.15 -6.47
CA PHE A 31 8.40 0.84 -6.31
C PHE A 31 8.35 2.12 -7.16
N MET A 32 9.40 2.93 -7.10
CA MET A 32 9.48 4.17 -7.87
C MET A 32 9.37 3.92 -9.37
N THR A 33 10.10 2.92 -9.86
CA THR A 33 10.16 2.52 -11.28
C THR A 33 8.83 1.96 -11.75
N GLN A 34 8.23 1.05 -10.98
CA GLN A 34 6.96 0.42 -11.36
C GLN A 34 5.83 1.45 -11.52
N TYR A 35 5.86 2.54 -10.74
CA TYR A 35 4.82 3.56 -10.72
C TYR A 35 5.28 4.88 -11.32
N SER A 36 6.17 4.86 -12.32
CA SER A 36 6.57 6.03 -13.10
C SER A 36 6.89 5.66 -14.55
N PRO A 37 6.57 6.53 -15.52
CA PRO A 37 7.21 6.44 -16.84
C PRO A 37 8.73 6.68 -16.73
N GLY A 38 9.54 6.17 -17.67
CA GLY A 38 11.00 6.28 -17.58
C GLY A 38 11.55 7.72 -17.62
N LEU A 39 10.85 8.62 -18.31
CA LEU A 39 11.27 10.01 -18.55
C LEU A 39 10.49 11.03 -17.70
N ARG A 40 9.72 10.58 -16.70
CA ARG A 40 9.05 11.46 -15.73
C ARG A 40 8.57 10.70 -14.50
N THR A 41 8.42 11.38 -13.37
CA THR A 41 7.72 10.78 -12.22
C THR A 41 6.20 10.71 -12.47
N SER A 42 5.49 10.00 -11.60
CA SER A 42 4.03 10.02 -11.58
C SER A 42 3.49 10.00 -10.14
N PRO A 43 3.30 11.18 -9.53
CA PRO A 43 2.62 11.32 -8.23
C PRO A 43 1.28 10.59 -8.22
N VAL A 44 0.47 10.76 -9.26
CA VAL A 44 -0.83 10.11 -9.44
C VAL A 44 -0.75 8.59 -9.28
N LYS A 45 0.17 7.92 -10.01
CA LYS A 45 0.30 6.45 -9.94
C LYS A 45 0.83 5.99 -8.58
N ARG A 46 1.84 6.69 -8.03
CA ARG A 46 2.44 6.37 -6.73
C ARG A 46 1.41 6.54 -5.59
N GLY A 47 0.71 7.67 -5.57
CA GLY A 47 -0.33 7.98 -4.58
C GLY A 47 -1.52 7.04 -4.67
N ASN A 48 -2.02 6.77 -5.88
CA ASN A 48 -3.08 5.79 -6.08
C ASN A 48 -2.68 4.39 -5.57
N TRP A 49 -1.44 3.97 -5.80
CA TRP A 49 -0.94 2.72 -5.23
C TRP A 49 -0.93 2.74 -3.71
N VAL A 50 -0.46 3.82 -3.08
CA VAL A 50 -0.46 3.93 -1.61
C VAL A 50 -1.87 3.79 -1.06
N VAL A 51 -2.83 4.59 -1.54
CA VAL A 51 -4.19 4.53 -0.98
C VAL A 51 -4.87 3.18 -1.23
N GLN A 52 -4.67 2.56 -2.39
CA GLN A 52 -5.31 1.27 -2.71
C GLN A 52 -4.59 0.07 -2.07
N LYS A 53 -3.26 0.04 -2.17
CA LYS A 53 -2.47 -1.13 -1.79
C LYS A 53 -2.03 -1.09 -0.33
N VAL A 54 -1.71 0.10 0.20
CA VAL A 54 -1.29 0.27 1.59
C VAL A 54 -2.49 0.53 2.51
N LEU A 55 -3.41 1.41 2.12
CA LEU A 55 -4.55 1.81 2.97
C LEU A 55 -5.87 1.07 2.68
N GLY A 56 -5.91 0.23 1.64
CA GLY A 56 -7.09 -0.56 1.30
C GLY A 56 -8.29 0.27 0.81
N MET A 57 -8.07 1.51 0.36
CA MET A 57 -9.13 2.38 -0.13
C MET A 57 -9.52 2.02 -1.56
N LYS A 58 -10.82 2.04 -1.86
CA LYS A 58 -11.34 1.87 -3.22
C LYS A 58 -11.32 3.20 -3.96
N VAL A 59 -10.55 3.27 -5.05
CA VAL A 59 -10.57 4.39 -5.99
C VAL A 59 -11.30 3.91 -7.26
N PRO A 60 -12.28 4.66 -7.78
CA PRO A 60 -12.96 4.28 -9.02
C PRO A 60 -11.97 4.30 -10.20
N PRO A 61 -12.27 3.55 -11.28
CA PRO A 61 -11.46 3.62 -12.50
C PRO A 61 -11.46 5.06 -13.06
N PRO A 62 -10.39 5.47 -13.76
CA PRO A 62 -10.35 6.78 -14.40
C PRO A 62 -11.43 6.90 -15.48
N PRO A 63 -11.88 8.13 -15.81
CA PRO A 63 -12.76 8.37 -16.94
C PRO A 63 -12.17 7.86 -18.28
N PRO A 64 -12.99 7.58 -19.30
CA PRO A 64 -12.52 7.05 -20.59
C PRO A 64 -11.59 8.00 -21.36
N VAL A 65 -11.74 9.31 -21.16
CA VAL A 65 -10.92 10.34 -21.81
C VAL A 65 -10.16 11.08 -20.72
N VAL A 66 -8.88 10.74 -20.58
CA VAL A 66 -7.94 11.46 -19.71
C VAL A 66 -6.93 12.18 -20.59
N PRO A 67 -6.80 13.51 -20.51
CA PRO A 67 -5.73 14.23 -21.18
C PRO A 67 -4.37 13.63 -20.85
N GLU A 68 -3.55 13.36 -21.85
CA GLU A 68 -2.21 12.84 -21.62
C GLU A 68 -1.33 13.93 -21.00
N LEU A 69 -0.70 13.59 -19.86
CA LEU A 69 0.41 14.39 -19.36
C LEU A 69 1.62 14.18 -20.28
N PRO A 70 2.48 15.19 -20.46
CA PRO A 70 3.70 15.07 -21.26
C PRO A 70 4.50 13.82 -20.89
N SER A 71 5.11 13.17 -21.87
CA SER A 71 5.84 11.91 -21.66
C SER A 71 7.23 12.11 -21.05
N ASP A 72 7.79 13.32 -21.17
CA ASP A 72 9.16 13.68 -20.83
C ASP A 72 9.16 14.98 -20.01
N GLU A 73 9.55 14.87 -18.73
CA GLU A 73 9.59 15.99 -17.77
C GLU A 73 10.62 17.05 -18.16
N SER A 74 11.68 16.69 -18.90
CA SER A 74 12.71 17.64 -19.33
C SER A 74 12.20 18.64 -20.38
N LYS A 75 11.07 18.34 -21.02
CA LYS A 75 10.47 19.14 -22.10
C LYS A 75 9.20 19.86 -21.69
N THR A 76 8.86 19.87 -20.39
CA THR A 76 7.65 20.54 -19.91
C THR A 76 7.93 21.96 -19.51
N ASP A 77 7.01 22.87 -19.82
CA ASP A 77 7.10 24.27 -19.39
C ASP A 77 6.87 24.43 -17.88
N LEU A 78 6.08 23.52 -17.31
CA LEU A 78 5.69 23.53 -15.89
C LEU A 78 6.24 22.31 -15.13
N PRO A 79 6.58 22.47 -13.83
CA PRO A 79 6.81 21.34 -12.93
C PRO A 79 5.58 20.42 -12.86
N ILE A 80 5.80 19.13 -12.58
CA ILE A 80 4.71 18.13 -12.48
C ILE A 80 3.62 18.54 -11.49
N ARG A 81 4.00 19.18 -10.38
CA ARG A 81 3.05 19.70 -9.39
C ARG A 81 2.07 20.71 -10.00
N LEU A 82 2.58 21.72 -10.70
CA LEU A 82 1.74 22.75 -11.32
C LEU A 82 0.90 22.18 -12.48
N MET A 83 1.45 21.22 -13.24
CA MET A 83 0.66 20.50 -14.25
C MET A 83 -0.50 19.71 -13.62
N LEU A 84 -0.27 19.11 -12.46
CA LEU A 84 -1.30 18.38 -11.73
C LEU A 84 -2.37 19.33 -11.16
N GLU A 85 -1.96 20.46 -10.60
CA GLU A 85 -2.87 21.52 -10.14
C GLU A 85 -3.75 22.06 -11.28
N GLU A 86 -3.16 22.30 -12.46
CA GLU A 86 -3.93 22.69 -13.65
C GLU A 86 -4.92 21.59 -14.06
N HIS A 87 -4.49 20.32 -14.05
CA HIS A 87 -5.34 19.18 -14.34
C HIS A 87 -6.52 19.06 -13.34
N HIS A 88 -6.32 19.44 -12.08
CA HIS A 88 -7.35 19.44 -11.05
C HIS A 88 -8.39 20.53 -11.20
N LYS A 89 -8.16 21.56 -12.01
CA LYS A 89 -9.20 22.56 -12.29
C LYS A 89 -10.42 21.95 -12.98
N ASN A 90 -10.26 20.79 -13.61
CA ASN A 90 -11.38 20.02 -14.12
C ASN A 90 -12.14 19.33 -12.97
N PRO A 91 -13.42 19.68 -12.72
CA PRO A 91 -14.21 19.11 -11.62
C PRO A 91 -14.35 17.58 -11.69
N PHE A 92 -14.34 17.01 -12.90
CA PHE A 92 -14.41 15.55 -13.09
C PHE A 92 -13.15 14.83 -12.59
N CYS A 93 -11.99 15.49 -12.63
CA CYS A 93 -10.72 14.93 -12.17
C CYS A 93 -10.51 15.18 -10.67
N ALA A 94 -10.82 16.39 -10.19
CA ALA A 94 -10.59 16.82 -8.81
C ALA A 94 -11.17 15.85 -7.76
N GLY A 95 -12.41 15.38 -8.00
CA GLY A 95 -13.17 14.60 -7.02
C GLY A 95 -12.49 13.29 -6.59
N CYS A 96 -11.76 12.64 -7.50
CA CYS A 96 -10.99 11.44 -7.19
C CYS A 96 -9.56 11.77 -6.75
N HIS A 97 -8.90 12.70 -7.44
CA HIS A 97 -7.50 13.05 -7.21
C HIS A 97 -7.22 13.62 -5.82
N GLN A 98 -8.15 14.39 -5.25
CA GLN A 98 -8.07 14.89 -3.86
C GLN A 98 -7.84 13.77 -2.82
N ARG A 99 -8.16 12.52 -3.17
CA ARG A 99 -8.06 11.38 -2.26
C ARG A 99 -6.66 10.79 -2.19
N PHE A 100 -5.83 10.99 -3.20
CA PHE A 100 -4.57 10.24 -3.34
C PHE A 100 -3.36 11.04 -3.83
N ASP A 101 -3.54 12.23 -4.41
CA ASP A 101 -2.40 12.96 -4.96
C ASP A 101 -1.42 13.46 -3.91
N SER A 102 -1.90 13.86 -2.73
CA SER A 102 -1.04 14.17 -1.59
C SER A 102 -0.16 12.98 -1.18
N PHE A 103 -0.71 11.76 -1.26
CA PHE A 103 0.05 10.51 -1.04
C PHE A 103 1.06 10.22 -2.15
N GLY A 104 0.98 10.91 -3.29
CA GLY A 104 1.90 10.80 -4.42
C GLY A 104 2.99 11.87 -4.44
N LEU A 105 2.63 13.12 -4.16
CA LEU A 105 3.52 14.29 -4.24
C LEU A 105 4.70 14.19 -3.27
N VAL A 106 4.50 13.56 -2.12
CA VAL A 106 5.56 13.23 -1.15
C VAL A 106 6.72 12.40 -1.74
N PHE A 107 6.54 11.78 -2.91
CA PHE A 107 7.60 11.02 -3.59
C PHE A 107 8.40 11.86 -4.59
N GLU A 108 8.12 13.15 -4.77
CA GLU A 108 8.81 13.98 -5.78
C GLU A 108 10.29 14.25 -5.47
N GLY A 109 10.72 13.97 -4.24
CA GLY A 109 12.15 13.87 -3.89
C GLY A 109 12.85 12.64 -4.50
N TYR A 110 12.16 11.81 -5.27
CA TYR A 110 12.70 10.65 -5.97
C TYR A 110 12.38 10.70 -7.46
N GLY A 111 13.40 10.50 -8.28
CA GLY A 111 13.26 10.34 -9.73
C GLY A 111 12.46 9.09 -10.12
N PRO A 112 12.23 8.88 -11.42
CA PRO A 112 11.44 7.75 -11.90
C PRO A 112 12.05 6.40 -11.54
N VAL A 113 13.39 6.31 -11.47
CA VAL A 113 14.12 5.08 -11.10
C VAL A 113 14.54 5.04 -9.61
N GLY A 114 14.05 5.97 -8.79
CA GLY A 114 14.26 5.98 -7.34
C GLY A 114 15.59 6.60 -6.87
N ASN A 115 16.36 7.23 -7.75
CA ASN A 115 17.42 8.12 -7.33
C ASN A 115 16.84 9.30 -6.53
N ALA A 116 17.51 9.71 -5.46
CA ALA A 116 17.10 10.93 -4.76
C ALA A 116 17.33 12.14 -5.69
N ARG A 117 16.45 13.14 -5.61
CA ARG A 117 16.55 14.36 -6.41
C ARG A 117 16.12 15.59 -5.61
N THR A 118 16.74 16.72 -5.91
CA THR A 118 16.35 18.06 -5.44
C THR A 118 15.89 18.96 -6.59
N THR A 119 16.20 18.55 -7.83
CA THR A 119 15.74 19.20 -9.06
C THR A 119 15.04 18.18 -9.96
N ASP A 120 14.09 18.65 -10.74
CA ASP A 120 13.42 17.86 -11.76
C ASP A 120 14.33 17.68 -12.99
N MET A 121 13.83 16.96 -14.00
CA MET A 121 14.61 16.71 -15.23
C MET A 121 14.83 17.96 -16.10
N ALA A 122 14.12 19.06 -15.83
CA ALA A 122 14.34 20.35 -16.48
C ALA A 122 15.23 21.29 -15.64
N GLY A 123 15.77 20.81 -14.51
CA GLY A 123 16.65 21.57 -13.62
C GLY A 123 15.94 22.51 -12.64
N ARG A 124 14.61 22.42 -12.51
CA ARG A 124 13.82 23.24 -11.57
C ARG A 124 13.79 22.56 -10.18
N PRO A 125 13.70 23.31 -9.07
CA PRO A 125 13.57 22.71 -7.74
C PRO A 125 12.33 21.82 -7.63
N VAL A 126 12.47 20.66 -6.98
CA VAL A 126 11.33 19.78 -6.66
C VAL A 126 10.68 20.16 -5.34
N ASP A 127 9.35 20.11 -5.30
CA ASP A 127 8.56 20.29 -4.09
C ASP A 127 7.86 18.97 -3.73
N ALA A 128 8.31 18.37 -2.63
CA ALA A 128 7.76 17.13 -2.06
C ALA A 128 6.85 17.38 -0.84
N SER A 129 6.42 18.61 -0.60
CA SER A 129 5.38 18.93 0.39
C SER A 129 4.02 18.43 -0.08
N ALA A 130 3.12 18.13 0.83
CA ALA A 130 1.73 17.82 0.53
C ALA A 130 0.84 18.10 1.75
N THR A 131 -0.40 18.52 1.48
CA THR A 131 -1.45 18.61 2.49
C THR A 131 -2.36 17.39 2.36
N PHE A 132 -2.36 16.54 3.38
CA PHE A 132 -3.19 15.35 3.44
C PHE A 132 -4.65 15.66 3.82
N PRO A 133 -5.61 14.74 3.57
CA PRO A 133 -6.99 14.91 4.01
C PRO A 133 -7.08 15.20 5.51
N GLY A 134 -7.82 16.24 5.86
CA GLY A 134 -7.88 16.80 7.22
C GLY A 134 -6.96 18.00 7.45
N GLY A 135 -6.27 18.49 6.41
CA GLY A 135 -5.43 19.69 6.49
C GLY A 135 -4.07 19.44 7.16
N VAL A 136 -3.58 18.20 7.11
CA VAL A 136 -2.32 17.82 7.75
C VAL A 136 -1.18 17.98 6.76
N ASP A 137 -0.31 18.96 7.01
CA ASP A 137 0.85 19.19 6.17
C ASP A 137 1.98 18.22 6.47
N ALA A 138 2.64 17.77 5.42
CA ALA A 138 3.73 16.81 5.49
C ALA A 138 4.70 17.02 4.34
N THR A 139 5.94 16.55 4.52
CA THR A 139 6.95 16.61 3.47
C THR A 139 7.64 15.27 3.33
N GLY A 140 7.74 14.81 2.08
CA GLY A 140 8.49 13.61 1.75
C GLY A 140 7.87 12.31 2.30
N VAL A 141 8.55 11.20 2.01
CA VAL A 141 8.18 9.87 2.53
C VAL A 141 8.10 9.80 4.06
N PRO A 142 9.00 10.44 4.84
CA PRO A 142 8.87 10.47 6.30
C PRO A 142 7.55 11.11 6.76
N GLY A 143 7.15 12.24 6.15
CA GLY A 143 5.88 12.88 6.44
C GLY A 143 4.67 12.00 6.12
N LEU A 144 4.71 11.26 5.01
CA LEU A 144 3.70 10.25 4.70
C LEU A 144 3.62 9.14 5.75
N GLN A 145 4.76 8.64 6.23
CA GLN A 145 4.81 7.60 7.25
C GLN A 145 4.22 8.09 8.58
N SER A 146 4.56 9.31 9.01
CA SER A 146 3.98 9.95 10.19
C SER A 146 2.46 10.12 10.03
N TYR A 147 2.00 10.65 8.90
CA TYR A 147 0.57 10.80 8.63
C TYR A 147 -0.19 9.46 8.69
N ILE A 148 0.37 8.40 8.08
CA ILE A 148 -0.26 7.07 8.15
C ILE A 148 -0.33 6.59 9.61
N ARG A 149 0.75 6.73 10.37
CA ARG A 149 0.81 6.31 11.77
C ARG A 149 -0.19 7.08 12.66
N GLU A 150 -0.31 8.38 12.45
CA GLU A 150 -1.11 9.25 13.32
C GLU A 150 -2.59 9.24 12.95
N HIS A 151 -2.92 9.11 11.65
CA HIS A 151 -4.29 9.33 11.17
C HIS A 151 -4.91 8.15 10.43
N ARG A 152 -4.13 7.13 10.05
CA ARG A 152 -4.61 6.00 9.22
C ARG A 152 -4.09 4.64 9.68
N GLN A 153 -3.54 4.53 10.89
CA GLN A 153 -2.89 3.31 11.36
C GLN A 153 -3.85 2.12 11.36
N ASP A 154 -5.07 2.31 11.86
CA ASP A 154 -6.06 1.22 11.91
C ASP A 154 -6.40 0.69 10.51
N ARG A 155 -6.55 1.57 9.52
CA ARG A 155 -6.80 1.21 8.12
C ARG A 155 -5.62 0.46 7.53
N TYR A 156 -4.40 0.94 7.78
CA TYR A 156 -3.18 0.28 7.33
C TYR A 156 -3.07 -1.13 7.93
N VAL A 157 -3.22 -1.25 9.25
CA VAL A 157 -3.10 -2.52 9.97
C VAL A 157 -4.18 -3.49 9.51
N GLU A 158 -5.43 -3.06 9.41
CA GLU A 158 -6.52 -3.91 8.93
C GLU A 158 -6.23 -4.44 7.51
N ASN A 159 -5.88 -3.56 6.57
CA ASN A 159 -5.59 -3.96 5.20
C ASN A 159 -4.35 -4.88 5.12
N LEU A 160 -3.32 -4.65 5.94
CA LEU A 160 -2.15 -5.52 6.04
C LEU A 160 -2.54 -6.92 6.55
N CYS A 161 -3.29 -7.00 7.66
CA CYS A 161 -3.76 -8.26 8.21
C CYS A 161 -4.56 -9.05 7.18
N ARG A 162 -5.54 -8.39 6.52
CA ARG A 162 -6.40 -9.04 5.53
C ARG A 162 -5.62 -9.58 4.33
N LYS A 163 -4.67 -8.79 3.80
CA LYS A 163 -3.86 -9.20 2.65
C LYS A 163 -2.90 -10.34 2.99
N LEU A 164 -2.22 -10.23 4.13
CA LEU A 164 -1.28 -11.26 4.55
C LEU A 164 -1.99 -12.58 4.85
N LEU A 165 -3.15 -12.52 5.52
CA LEU A 165 -3.95 -13.71 5.78
C LEU A 165 -4.46 -14.34 4.49
N SER A 166 -5.02 -13.56 3.56
CA SER A 166 -5.49 -14.07 2.27
C SER A 166 -4.36 -14.73 1.47
N TYR A 167 -3.16 -14.12 1.48
CA TYR A 167 -1.97 -14.69 0.87
C TYR A 167 -1.57 -16.02 1.53
N ALA A 168 -1.49 -16.06 2.86
CA ALA A 168 -1.10 -17.25 3.62
C ALA A 168 -2.08 -18.42 3.46
N LEU A 169 -3.38 -18.15 3.38
CA LEU A 169 -4.42 -19.16 3.19
C LEU A 169 -4.62 -19.54 1.71
N ASN A 170 -4.00 -18.81 0.77
CA ASN A 170 -4.17 -18.96 -0.67
C ASN A 170 -5.66 -18.97 -1.10
N ARG A 171 -6.47 -18.11 -0.48
CA ARG A 171 -7.90 -17.94 -0.79
C ARG A 171 -8.41 -16.56 -0.39
N THR A 172 -9.57 -16.18 -0.92
CA THR A 172 -10.31 -15.02 -0.42
C THR A 172 -10.75 -15.25 1.04
N LEU A 173 -10.75 -14.18 1.82
CA LEU A 173 -11.25 -14.23 3.19
C LEU A 173 -12.76 -14.47 3.21
N GLN A 174 -13.19 -15.23 4.21
CA GLN A 174 -14.57 -15.55 4.50
C GLN A 174 -15.00 -14.86 5.80
N LEU A 175 -16.30 -14.81 6.05
CA LEU A 175 -16.83 -14.22 7.30
C LEU A 175 -16.24 -14.90 8.56
N SER A 176 -15.93 -16.19 8.48
CA SER A 176 -15.28 -16.95 9.56
C SER A 176 -13.84 -16.53 9.86
N ASP A 177 -13.22 -15.72 9.00
CA ASP A 177 -11.84 -15.23 9.19
C ASP A 177 -11.79 -13.88 9.91
N GLU A 178 -12.93 -13.18 10.07
CA GLU A 178 -12.96 -11.85 10.68
C GLU A 178 -12.42 -11.85 12.12
N SER A 179 -12.75 -12.90 12.90
CA SER A 179 -12.25 -13.04 14.26
C SER A 179 -10.72 -13.19 14.30
N LEU A 180 -10.12 -13.86 13.32
CA LEU A 180 -8.67 -13.98 13.20
C LEU A 180 -8.05 -12.64 12.78
N VAL A 181 -8.68 -11.89 11.87
CA VAL A 181 -8.21 -10.55 11.49
C VAL A 181 -8.15 -9.62 12.71
N ASP A 182 -9.17 -9.66 13.58
CA ASP A 182 -9.19 -8.86 14.82
C ASP A 182 -8.15 -9.34 15.85
N GLN A 183 -7.93 -10.65 15.96
CA GLN A 183 -6.84 -11.20 16.78
C GLN A 183 -5.48 -10.75 16.27
N MET A 184 -5.23 -10.78 14.96
CA MET A 184 -3.99 -10.31 14.34
C MET A 184 -3.74 -8.81 14.61
N LYS A 185 -4.78 -7.98 14.50
CA LYS A 185 -4.70 -6.54 14.83
C LYS A 185 -4.32 -6.32 16.30
N THR A 186 -4.96 -7.06 17.21
CA THR A 186 -4.71 -6.98 18.65
C THR A 186 -3.30 -7.45 19.02
N ALA A 187 -2.85 -8.56 18.42
CA ALA A 187 -1.52 -9.10 18.62
C ALA A 187 -0.43 -8.12 18.14
N LEU A 188 -0.63 -7.49 16.98
CA LEU A 188 0.26 -6.44 16.50
C LEU A 188 0.37 -5.26 17.47
N ALA A 189 -0.77 -4.73 17.94
CA ALA A 189 -0.77 -3.60 18.87
C ALA A 189 -0.03 -3.95 20.17
N THR A 190 -0.25 -5.16 20.69
CA THR A 190 0.39 -5.66 21.93
C THR A 190 1.90 -5.87 21.76
N ASP A 191 2.35 -6.35 20.60
CA ASP A 191 3.77 -6.63 20.33
C ASP A 191 4.54 -5.41 19.77
N GLY A 192 3.99 -4.19 19.90
CA GLY A 192 4.64 -2.95 19.43
C GLY A 192 4.75 -2.86 17.91
N TYR A 193 3.77 -3.40 17.19
CA TYR A 193 3.66 -3.45 15.73
C TYR A 193 4.81 -4.18 15.01
N ARG A 194 5.43 -5.18 15.68
CA ARG A 194 6.46 -6.01 15.04
C ARG A 194 5.82 -7.05 14.12
N PHE A 195 6.38 -7.17 12.91
CA PHE A 195 5.84 -8.06 11.86
C PHE A 195 5.70 -9.53 12.30
N ARG A 196 6.60 -10.03 13.17
CA ARG A 196 6.55 -11.41 13.69
C ARG A 196 5.21 -11.79 14.31
N ALA A 197 4.53 -10.86 14.98
CA ALA A 197 3.25 -11.11 15.63
C ALA A 197 2.17 -11.51 14.63
N LEU A 198 2.22 -10.98 13.41
CA LEU A 198 1.32 -11.39 12.33
C LEU A 198 1.59 -12.82 11.88
N VAL A 199 2.87 -13.17 11.69
CA VAL A 199 3.27 -14.50 11.22
C VAL A 199 2.85 -15.54 12.25
N GLU A 200 3.16 -15.32 13.53
CA GLU A 200 2.78 -16.19 14.64
C GLU A 200 1.26 -16.36 14.72
N ALA A 201 0.50 -15.26 14.70
CA ALA A 201 -0.97 -15.32 14.74
C ALA A 201 -1.57 -16.13 13.59
N ILE A 202 -0.98 -16.07 12.40
CA ILE A 202 -1.44 -16.86 11.24
C ILE A 202 -1.11 -18.35 11.42
N VAL A 203 0.15 -18.69 11.69
CA VAL A 203 0.61 -20.10 11.61
C VAL A 203 0.03 -20.99 12.71
N VAL A 204 -0.41 -20.41 13.83
CA VAL A 204 -1.08 -21.14 14.92
C VAL A 204 -2.61 -21.13 14.81
N SER A 205 -3.17 -20.43 13.82
CA SER A 205 -4.62 -20.29 13.68
C SER A 205 -5.30 -21.56 13.16
N PRO A 206 -6.54 -21.85 13.57
CA PRO A 206 -7.33 -22.93 12.99
C PRO A 206 -7.51 -22.79 11.47
N GLN A 207 -7.60 -21.56 10.96
CA GLN A 207 -7.76 -21.25 9.54
C GLN A 207 -6.56 -21.72 8.72
N PHE A 208 -5.35 -21.67 9.30
CA PHE A 208 -4.11 -22.11 8.67
C PHE A 208 -3.85 -23.62 8.90
N LEU A 209 -4.11 -24.11 10.11
CA LEU A 209 -3.82 -25.49 10.50
C LEU A 209 -4.83 -26.51 9.94
N ASN A 210 -6.06 -26.08 9.67
CA ASN A 210 -7.12 -26.97 9.21
C ASN A 210 -7.53 -26.64 7.78
N ARG A 211 -7.77 -27.68 6.98
CA ARG A 211 -8.46 -27.57 5.70
C ARG A 211 -9.85 -28.18 5.84
N ARG A 212 -10.87 -27.53 5.27
CA ARG A 212 -12.17 -28.19 5.12
C ARG A 212 -11.98 -29.44 4.27
N ALA A 213 -12.37 -30.59 4.82
CA ALA A 213 -12.41 -31.81 4.04
C ALA A 213 -13.34 -31.60 2.84
N PRO A 214 -12.98 -32.07 1.63
CA PRO A 214 -13.93 -32.09 0.53
C PRO A 214 -15.19 -32.87 0.97
N GLU A 215 -16.38 -32.47 0.50
CA GLU A 215 -17.60 -33.22 0.78
C GLU A 215 -17.39 -34.67 0.35
N ASN A 216 -17.50 -35.61 1.30
CA ASN A 216 -17.55 -37.03 0.98
C ASN A 216 -18.98 -37.34 0.47
N PRO A 217 -19.17 -37.74 -0.80
CA PRO A 217 -20.47 -38.07 -1.33
C PRO A 217 -21.18 -39.18 -0.54
N GLU A 218 -20.41 -40.06 0.12
CA GLU A 218 -20.93 -41.23 0.85
C GLU A 218 -21.53 -40.88 2.22
N ILE A 219 -21.20 -39.72 2.80
CA ILE A 219 -21.68 -39.33 4.15
C ILE A 219 -23.06 -38.65 4.09
N LYS A 220 -23.60 -38.35 2.90
CA LYS A 220 -24.93 -37.71 2.75
C LYS A 220 -26.11 -38.58 3.21
N HIS A 221 -25.91 -39.88 3.47
CA HIS A 221 -27.00 -40.80 3.85
C HIS A 221 -27.14 -41.08 5.35
N ALA A 222 -26.33 -40.48 6.22
CA ALA A 222 -26.43 -40.67 7.68
C ALA A 222 -27.23 -39.57 8.40
N ALA A 223 -28.13 -38.87 7.69
CA ALA A 223 -29.10 -38.00 8.34
C ALA A 223 -30.18 -38.87 9.01
N LEU A 224 -30.26 -38.75 10.33
CA LEU A 224 -31.23 -39.35 11.25
C LEU A 224 -32.60 -39.59 10.59
N GLN A 225 -33.00 -40.86 10.50
CA GLN A 225 -34.40 -41.20 10.25
C GLN A 225 -35.23 -40.62 11.41
N PRO A 226 -36.37 -39.95 11.13
CA PRO A 226 -37.31 -39.59 12.18
C PRO A 226 -37.76 -40.89 12.84
N ALA A 227 -37.53 -41.03 14.15
CA ALA A 227 -38.14 -42.09 14.93
C ALA A 227 -39.66 -41.98 14.79
N ASP A 228 -40.30 -43.12 14.55
CA ASP A 228 -41.74 -43.31 14.47
C ASP A 228 -42.47 -42.58 15.61
N ILE A 229 -43.08 -41.44 15.28
CA ILE A 229 -44.16 -40.83 16.04
C ILE A 229 -45.43 -41.28 15.34
N ASP A 230 -45.94 -42.45 15.73
CA ASP A 230 -47.37 -42.78 15.77
C ASP A 230 -47.55 -44.26 16.16
N GLN A 231 -47.53 -44.51 17.47
CA GLN A 231 -48.28 -45.58 18.14
C GLN A 231 -48.24 -45.34 19.65
N ILE A 232 -49.21 -44.56 20.16
CA ILE A 232 -50.01 -44.71 21.40
C ILE A 232 -51.02 -43.56 21.43
#